data_AF-H2ZS18-F1
#
_entry.id   AF-H2ZS18-F1
#
_cell.length_a   1.000
_cell.length_b   1.000
_cell.length_c   1.000
_cell.angle_alpha   90.00
_cell.angle_beta   90.00
_cell.angle_gamma   90.00
#
_symmetry.space_group_name_H-M   'P 1'
#
loop_
_entity.id
_entity.type
_entity.pdbx_description
1 polymer ?
#
loop_
_entity_poly.entity_id
_entity_poly.type
_entity_poly.pdbx_seq_one_letter_code
_entity_poly.pdbx_strand_id
1 'polypeptide(L)'
;VIKSNLHPVFSKIFTLDYYFEEVQKLRFEVYDIHGHCSIGARDDDFLGGMECTLGQIAAQRKMTKPLFLKYGKYAGKSTVTVSGICSFSYAR
;
A
#
# COMPACT_ATOMS: atom_id res chain seq x y z
N VAL A 1 10.09 9.06 -0.37
CA VAL A 1 9.82 9.40 -1.79
C VAL A 1 10.94 8.83 -2.63
N ILE A 2 10.62 8.19 -3.76
CA ILE A 2 11.59 7.63 -4.70
C ILE A 2 11.52 8.51 -5.96
N LYS A 3 12.67 9.01 -6.43
CA LYS A 3 12.73 9.90 -7.60
C LYS A 3 12.88 9.09 -8.88
N SER A 4 12.16 9.48 -9.94
CA SER A 4 12.35 9.03 -11.33
C SER A 4 12.42 7.50 -11.50
N ASN A 5 11.39 6.78 -11.02
CA ASN A 5 11.34 5.31 -11.12
C ASN A 5 9.93 4.81 -11.47
N LEU A 6 9.83 3.98 -12.52
CA LEU A 6 8.57 3.34 -12.96
C LEU A 6 8.22 2.07 -12.18
N HIS A 7 9.19 1.50 -11.46
CA HIS A 7 9.06 0.32 -10.61
C HIS A 7 9.63 0.60 -9.22
N PRO A 8 9.02 1.54 -8.46
CA PRO A 8 9.51 1.91 -7.14
C PRO A 8 9.40 0.73 -6.16
N VAL A 9 10.49 0.45 -5.44
CA VAL A 9 10.50 -0.48 -4.30
C VAL A 9 10.69 0.34 -3.03
N PHE A 10 9.64 0.42 -2.22
CA PHE A 10 9.68 1.18 -0.97
C PHE A 10 10.36 0.37 0.13
N SER A 11 11.40 0.94 0.74
CA SER A 11 12.15 0.29 1.83
C SER A 11 11.61 0.63 3.23
N LYS A 12 10.66 1.57 3.34
CA LYS A 12 10.08 1.95 4.62
C LYS A 12 9.07 0.89 5.06
N ILE A 13 9.36 0.25 6.18
CA ILE A 13 8.49 -0.74 6.82
C ILE A 13 7.69 -0.04 7.93
N PHE A 14 6.45 -0.46 8.12
CA PHE A 14 5.63 -0.08 9.26
C PHE A 14 5.16 -1.34 9.99
N THR A 15 4.96 -1.24 11.30
CA THR A 15 4.46 -2.31 12.15
C THR A 15 3.01 -2.03 12.51
N LEU A 16 2.19 -3.09 12.54
CA LEU A 16 0.78 -3.00 12.89
C LEU A 16 0.39 -4.24 13.70
N ASP A 17 -0.32 -4.03 14.78
CA ASP A 17 -0.85 -5.12 15.61
C ASP A 17 -2.04 -5.77 14.90
N TYR A 18 -2.09 -7.10 14.95
CA TYR A 18 -3.15 -7.89 14.31
C TYR A 18 -4.13 -8.42 15.37
N TYR A 19 -5.41 -8.09 15.19
CA TYR A 19 -6.52 -8.55 16.03
C TYR A 19 -7.43 -9.42 15.16
N PHE A 20 -7.58 -10.70 15.53
CA PHE A 20 -8.29 -11.68 14.69
C PHE A 20 -9.80 -11.47 14.70
N GLU A 21 -10.30 -10.84 15.75
CA GLU A 21 -11.69 -10.48 15.98
C GLU A 21 -12.14 -9.24 15.17
N GLU A 22 -11.20 -8.49 14.59
CA GLU A 22 -11.47 -7.27 13.85
C GLU A 22 -11.16 -7.37 12.35
N VAL A 23 -12.00 -6.74 11.53
CA VAL A 23 -11.71 -6.55 10.09
C VAL A 23 -10.89 -5.27 9.89
N GLN A 24 -9.58 -5.40 10.06
CA GLN A 24 -8.64 -4.29 9.90
C GLN A 24 -8.38 -4.02 8.40
N LYS A 25 -9.05 -3.01 7.82
CA LYS A 25 -8.91 -2.61 6.41
C LYS A 25 -7.72 -1.66 6.23
N LEU A 26 -6.92 -1.91 5.20
CA LEU A 26 -5.78 -1.10 4.79
C LEU A 26 -6.02 -0.58 3.38
N ARG A 27 -5.78 0.72 3.19
CA ARG A 27 -5.82 1.38 1.90
C ARG A 27 -4.43 1.89 1.56
N PHE A 28 -3.94 1.50 0.39
CA PHE A 28 -2.66 1.92 -0.15
C PHE A 28 -2.93 2.83 -1.32
N GLU A 29 -2.30 4.00 -1.34
CA GLU A 29 -2.45 5.01 -2.38
C GLU A 29 -1.08 5.41 -2.89
N VAL A 30 -0.98 5.54 -4.21
CA VAL A 30 0.25 5.93 -4.90
C VAL A 30 0.01 7.28 -5.54
N TYR A 31 0.94 8.19 -5.29
CA TYR A 31 0.91 9.55 -5.81
C TYR A 31 2.20 9.84 -6.57
N ASP A 32 2.09 10.58 -7.66
CA ASP A 32 3.23 11.25 -8.29
C ASP A 32 3.42 12.61 -7.61
N ILE A 33 4.63 12.85 -7.11
CA ILE A 33 4.94 14.05 -6.34
C ILE A 33 5.69 15.00 -7.27
N HIS A 34 5.04 16.12 -7.59
CA HIS A 34 5.59 17.14 -8.47
C HIS A 34 6.12 18.33 -7.67
N GLY A 35 7.44 18.54 -7.69
CA GLY A 35 8.07 19.76 -7.18
C GLY A 35 8.29 19.80 -5.65
N HIS A 36 8.94 20.89 -5.20
CA HIS A 36 9.57 21.08 -3.89
C HIS A 36 8.59 21.24 -2.69
N CYS A 37 7.30 20.98 -2.90
CA CYS A 37 6.28 21.17 -1.86
C CYS A 37 6.03 19.89 -1.07
N SER A 38 5.62 20.08 0.19
CA SER A 38 5.36 19.04 1.20
C SER A 38 4.54 17.85 0.67
N ILE A 39 4.89 16.63 1.11
CA ILE A 39 4.13 15.39 0.88
C ILE A 39 2.64 15.64 1.20
N GLY A 40 1.75 15.39 0.25
CA GLY A 40 0.30 15.57 0.44
C GLY A 40 -0.20 16.97 0.12
N ALA A 41 0.57 17.76 -0.64
CA ALA A 41 0.05 19.00 -1.23
C ALA A 41 -1.12 18.66 -2.18
N ARG A 42 -2.05 19.60 -2.34
CA ARG A 42 -3.22 19.47 -3.23
C ARG A 42 -2.88 19.15 -4.69
N ASP A 43 -1.62 19.30 -5.08
CA ASP A 43 -1.08 19.10 -6.43
C ASP A 43 -0.41 17.73 -6.66
N ASP A 44 -0.39 16.84 -5.66
CA ASP A 44 0.15 15.48 -5.87
C ASP A 44 -0.84 14.64 -6.71
N ASP A 45 -0.38 14.11 -7.85
CA ASP A 45 -1.22 13.41 -8.83
C ASP A 45 -1.50 11.97 -8.38
N PHE A 46 -2.78 11.61 -8.25
CA PHE A 46 -3.18 10.27 -7.84
C PHE A 46 -2.99 9.24 -8.97
N LEU A 47 -2.01 8.35 -8.81
CA LEU A 47 -1.70 7.29 -9.78
C LEU A 47 -2.59 6.05 -9.60
N GLY A 48 -3.10 5.84 -8.39
CA GLY A 48 -4.02 4.75 -8.09
C GLY A 48 -3.91 4.26 -6.66
N GLY A 49 -4.88 3.44 -6.26
CA GLY A 49 -4.91 2.85 -4.93
C GLY A 49 -5.46 1.43 -4.94
N MET A 50 -5.22 0.72 -3.85
CA MET A 50 -5.82 -0.58 -3.60
C MET A 50 -6.28 -0.68 -2.15
N GLU A 51 -7.20 -1.60 -1.90
CA GLU A 51 -7.63 -1.97 -0.56
C GLU A 51 -7.39 -3.46 -0.31
N CYS A 52 -6.95 -3.77 0.91
CA CYS A 52 -6.87 -5.13 1.42
C CYS A 52 -7.13 -5.14 2.93
N THR A 53 -7.21 -6.32 3.53
CA THR A 53 -7.27 -6.44 5.00
C THR A 53 -5.93 -6.90 5.54
N LEU A 54 -5.63 -6.56 6.80
CA LEU A 54 -4.44 -7.06 7.47
C LEU A 54 -4.44 -8.60 7.52
N GLY A 55 -5.62 -9.22 7.69
CA GLY A 55 -5.78 -10.67 7.61
C GLY A 55 -5.34 -11.27 6.27
N GLN A 56 -5.57 -10.60 5.14
CA GLN A 56 -5.08 -11.04 3.82
C GLN A 56 -3.55 -11.04 3.77
N ILE A 57 -2.91 -10.01 4.32
CA ILE A 57 -1.44 -9.90 4.37
C ILE A 57 -0.87 -10.96 5.31
N ALA A 58 -1.48 -11.14 6.49
CA ALA A 58 -1.06 -12.15 7.46
C ALA A 58 -1.14 -13.57 6.89
N ALA A 59 -2.16 -13.88 6.09
CA ALA A 59 -2.34 -15.19 5.48
C ALA A 59 -1.40 -15.44 4.28
N GLN A 60 -1.23 -14.47 3.38
CA GLN A 60 -0.53 -14.70 2.11
C GLN A 60 0.95 -14.29 2.13
N ARG A 61 1.40 -13.55 3.15
CA ARG A 61 2.75 -12.94 3.31
C ARG A 61 3.17 -11.96 2.21
N LYS A 62 2.75 -12.19 0.97
CA LYS A 62 2.97 -11.36 -0.21
C LYS A 62 1.72 -11.44 -1.09
N MET A 63 1.19 -10.28 -1.46
CA MET A 63 0.04 -10.17 -2.35
C MET A 63 0.28 -9.09 -3.39
N THR A 64 -0.18 -9.33 -4.62
CA THR A 64 -0.13 -8.35 -5.71
C THR A 64 -1.56 -8.05 -6.15
N LYS A 65 -1.90 -6.77 -6.24
CA LYS A 65 -3.22 -6.32 -6.71
C LYS A 65 -3.08 -5.22 -7.76
N PRO A 66 -4.06 -5.10 -8.66
CA PRO A 66 -4.14 -3.96 -9.58
C PRO A 66 -4.42 -2.67 -8.80
N LEU A 67 -3.93 -1.56 -9.33
CA LEU A 67 -4.27 -0.22 -8.84
C LEU A 67 -5.56 0.28 -9.49
N PHE A 68 -6.39 0.94 -8.69
CA PHE A 68 -7.65 1.55 -9.10
C PHE A 68 -7.57 3.07 -9.02
N LEU A 69 -8.07 3.75 -10.04
CA LEU A 69 -8.28 5.19 -10.06
C LEU A 69 -9.49 5.55 -9.19
N LYS A 70 -9.68 6.85 -8.89
CA LYS A 70 -10.75 7.36 -8.00
C LYS A 70 -12.17 6.89 -8.36
N TYR A 71 -12.41 6.56 -9.64
CA TYR A 71 -13.69 6.09 -10.17
C TYR A 71 -13.77 4.56 -10.32
N GLY A 72 -12.88 3.80 -9.66
CA GLY A 72 -12.86 2.33 -9.73
C GLY A 72 -12.38 1.76 -11.06
N LYS A 73 -11.89 2.60 -11.98
CA LYS A 73 -11.24 2.15 -13.22
C LYS A 73 -9.84 1.62 -12.93
N TYR A 74 -9.41 0.59 -13.63
CA TYR A 74 -8.03 0.13 -13.58
C TYR A 74 -7.06 1.24 -14.00
N ALA A 75 -5.99 1.44 -13.24
CA ALA A 75 -4.89 2.32 -13.59
C ALA A 75 -3.98 1.66 -14.65
N GLY A 76 -4.55 1.28 -15.79
CA GLY A 76 -3.88 0.52 -16.84
C GLY A 76 -3.41 -0.86 -16.36
N LYS A 77 -2.14 -1.19 -16.62
CA LYS A 77 -1.49 -2.44 -16.18
C LYS A 77 -0.77 -2.28 -14.82
N SER A 78 -1.00 -1.17 -14.13
CA SER A 78 -0.30 -0.86 -12.89
C SER A 78 -0.75 -1.78 -11.76
N THR A 79 0.22 -2.33 -11.04
CA THR A 79 0.00 -3.21 -9.90
C THR A 79 0.84 -2.74 -8.72
N VAL A 80 0.41 -3.09 -7.52
CA VAL A 80 1.19 -2.91 -6.30
C VAL A 80 1.29 -4.25 -5.59
N THR A 81 2.48 -4.52 -5.09
CA THR A 81 2.77 -5.69 -4.28
C THR A 81 2.99 -5.25 -2.84
N VAL A 82 2.24 -5.87 -1.92
CA VAL A 82 2.41 -5.68 -0.48
C VAL A 82 2.90 -6.98 0.11
N SER A 83 3.99 -6.90 0.87
CA SER A 83 4.54 -8.02 1.62
C SER A 83 4.65 -7.67 3.09
N GLY A 84 4.29 -8.61 3.95
CA GLY A 84 4.39 -8.48 5.40
C GLY A 84 5.17 -9.65 5.99
N ILE A 85 5.88 -9.37 7.07
CA ILE A 85 6.44 -10.40 7.94
C ILE A 85 5.55 -10.43 9.17
N CYS A 86 4.92 -11.57 9.43
CA CYS A 86 4.18 -11.76 10.66
C CYS A 86 5.12 -12.35 11.71
N SER A 87 5.37 -11.58 12.76
CA SER A 87 6.12 -12.04 13.92
C SER A 87 5.11 -12.40 15.00
N PHE A 88 4.84 -13.69 15.17
CA PHE A 88 4.07 -14.18 16.29
C PHE A 88 5.02 -14.29 17.48
N SER A 89 5.08 -13.26 18.32
CA SER A 89 5.56 -13.47 19.69
C SER A 89 4.51 -14.33 20.38
N TYR A 90 4.85 -15.58 20.70
CA TYR A 90 4.03 -16.45 21.53
C TYR A 90 3.63 -15.67 22.79
N ALA A 91 2.39 -15.18 22.83
CA ALA A 91 1.79 -14.74 24.07
C ALA A 91 1.45 -16.01 24.85
N ARG A 92 1.89 -16.06 26.11
CA ARG A 92 1.57 -17.13 27.07
C ARG A 92 0.08 -17.35 27.20
#